data_AF-A0A016S106-F1
#
_entry.id   AF-A0A016S106-F1
#
_cell.length_a   1.000
_cell.length_b   1.000
_cell.length_c   1.000
_cell.angle_alpha   90.00
_cell.angle_beta   90.00
_cell.angle_gamma   90.00
#
_symmetry.space_group_name_H-M   'P 1'
#
loop_
_entity.id
_entity.type
_entity.pdbx_description
1 polymer ?
#
loop_
_entity_poly.entity_id
_entity_poly.type
_entity_poly.pdbx_seq_one_letter_code
_entity_poly.pdbx_strand_id
1 'polypeptide(L)'
;MNRKKATKRWCDYFEKISTKEFCHPPIPQLPPIYCPIQPITLDETMAALKRMKPGKARGPDDLAAEIWESRHWNSAEWLKAFFNQLITEKKTPVDWQRIPSIPRNRSHCT
;
A
#
# COMPACT_ATOMS: atom_id res chain seq x y z
N MET A 1 -28.92 0.54 -17.48
CA MET A 1 -28.34 -0.71 -16.94
C MET A 1 -28.64 -0.80 -15.45
N ASN A 2 -29.22 -1.90 -14.96
CA ASN A 2 -29.64 -2.02 -13.55
C ASN A 2 -28.40 -2.19 -12.65
N ARG A 3 -28.15 -1.23 -11.74
CA ARG A 3 -26.99 -1.21 -10.84
C ARG A 3 -26.82 -2.51 -10.06
N LYS A 4 -27.90 -3.09 -9.55
CA LYS A 4 -27.85 -4.36 -8.80
C LYS A 4 -27.38 -5.53 -9.67
N LYS A 5 -27.83 -5.58 -10.93
CA LYS A 5 -27.38 -6.60 -11.91
C LYS A 5 -25.91 -6.41 -12.30
N ALA A 6 -25.45 -5.16 -12.43
CA ALA A 6 -24.06 -4.85 -12.73
C ALA A 6 -23.12 -5.25 -11.59
N THR A 7 -23.48 -4.92 -10.34
CA THR A 7 -22.71 -5.30 -9.14
C THR A 7 -22.62 -6.81 -9.01
N LYS A 8 -23.74 -7.54 -9.15
CA LYS A 8 -23.72 -9.01 -9.09
C LYS A 8 -22.80 -9.62 -10.15
N ARG A 9 -22.91 -9.16 -11.40
CA ARG A 9 -22.04 -9.63 -12.48
C ARG A 9 -20.55 -9.35 -12.23
N TRP A 10 -20.23 -8.23 -11.60
CA TRP A 10 -18.87 -7.90 -11.17
C TRP A 10 -18.38 -8.81 -10.04
N CYS A 11 -19.19 -9.07 -9.02
CA CYS A 11 -18.86 -9.98 -7.92
C CYS A 11 -18.61 -11.41 -8.46
N ASP A 12 -19.54 -11.95 -9.24
CA ASP A 12 -19.44 -13.31 -9.80
C ASP A 12 -18.19 -13.46 -10.68
N TYR A 13 -17.84 -12.43 -11.46
CA TYR A 13 -16.63 -12.42 -12.28
C TYR A 13 -15.36 -12.37 -11.42
N PHE A 14 -15.33 -11.47 -10.42
CA PHE A 14 -14.17 -11.28 -9.56
C PHE A 14 -13.87 -12.54 -8.76
N GLU A 15 -14.88 -13.15 -8.12
CA GLU A 15 -14.74 -14.42 -7.39
C GLU A 15 -14.15 -15.52 -8.28
N LYS A 16 -14.65 -15.66 -9.51
CA LYS A 16 -14.14 -16.67 -10.45
C LYS A 16 -12.66 -16.49 -10.79
N ILE A 17 -12.18 -15.25 -10.94
CA ILE A 17 -10.77 -14.97 -11.27
C ILE A 17 -9.86 -14.96 -10.03
N SER A 18 -10.36 -14.56 -8.86
CA SER A 18 -9.59 -14.49 -7.62
C SER A 18 -9.35 -15.84 -6.95
N THR A 19 -10.09 -16.88 -7.36
CA THR A 19 -9.94 -18.23 -6.82
C THR A 19 -8.79 -19.01 -7.49
N LYS A 20 -8.31 -18.55 -8.65
CA LYS A 20 -7.26 -19.25 -9.40
C LYS A 20 -5.89 -18.65 -9.11
N GLU A 21 -5.10 -19.36 -8.31
CA GLU A 21 -3.69 -19.03 -8.11
C GLU A 21 -2.90 -19.31 -9.39
N PHE A 22 -2.06 -18.36 -9.80
CA PHE A 22 -1.15 -18.55 -10.92
C PHE A 22 0.14 -19.16 -10.41
N CYS A 23 0.64 -20.19 -11.09
CA CYS A 23 1.99 -20.70 -10.87
C CYS A 23 2.97 -19.54 -11.08
N HIS A 24 3.61 -19.12 -10.00
CA HIS A 24 4.67 -18.13 -10.04
C HIS A 24 5.96 -18.82 -9.58
N PRO A 25 7.10 -18.48 -10.19
CA PRO A 25 8.37 -19.05 -9.75
C PRO A 25 8.56 -18.74 -8.25
N PRO A 26 9.26 -19.62 -7.51
CA PRO A 26 9.61 -19.36 -6.13
C PRO A 26 10.27 -18.00 -6.02
N ILE A 27 9.76 -17.15 -5.13
CA ILE A 27 10.39 -15.85 -4.85
C ILE A 27 11.78 -16.15 -4.27
N PRO A 28 12.87 -15.72 -4.93
CA PRO A 28 14.22 -15.94 -4.43
C PRO A 28 14.32 -15.41 -3.01
N GLN A 29 14.73 -16.26 -2.07
CA GLN A 29 15.05 -15.82 -0.72
C GLN A 29 16.39 -15.09 -0.78
N LEU A 30 16.34 -13.76 -0.85
CA LEU A 30 17.55 -12.95 -0.79
C LEU A 30 18.01 -12.80 0.67
N PRO A 31 19.32 -12.86 0.94
CA PRO A 31 19.82 -12.56 2.27
C PRO A 31 19.39 -11.14 2.67
N PRO A 32 19.06 -10.89 3.95
CA PRO A 32 18.71 -9.55 4.40
C PRO A 32 19.87 -8.59 4.11
N ILE A 33 19.54 -7.45 3.50
CA ILE A 33 20.53 -6.40 3.25
C ILE A 33 20.73 -5.62 4.55
N TYR A 34 21.85 -5.85 5.23
CA TYR A 34 22.23 -5.16 6.47
C TYR A 34 22.99 -3.86 6.18
N CYS A 35 22.42 -2.97 5.38
CA CYS A 35 22.97 -1.63 5.19
C CYS A 35 22.31 -0.63 6.15
N PRO A 36 23.02 0.43 6.57
CA PRO A 36 22.40 1.55 7.25
C PRO A 36 21.29 2.13 6.37
N ILE A 37 20.05 2.14 6.87
CA ILE A 37 18.95 2.81 6.20
C ILE A 37 19.15 4.30 6.42
N GLN A 38 19.30 5.06 5.34
CA GLN A 38 19.42 6.51 5.43
C GLN A 38 18.08 7.12 5.88
N PRO A 39 18.09 8.17 6.71
CA PRO A 39 16.87 8.86 7.08
C PRO A 39 16.26 9.53 5.85
N ILE A 40 14.93 9.50 5.79
CA ILE A 40 14.16 10.18 4.75
C ILE A 40 14.34 11.69 4.92
N THR A 41 14.65 12.34 3.81
CA THR A 41 14.82 13.79 3.74
C THR A 41 13.50 14.51 3.48
N LEU A 42 13.48 15.82 3.78
CA LEU A 42 12.32 16.66 3.47
C LEU A 42 12.06 16.72 1.96
N ASP A 43 13.13 16.88 1.16
CA ASP A 43 13.04 16.98 -0.30
C ASP A 43 12.45 15.73 -0.94
N GLU A 44 12.85 14.55 -0.49
CA GLU A 44 12.26 13.28 -0.92
C GLU A 44 10.76 13.22 -0.61
N THR A 45 10.38 13.64 0.59
CA THR A 45 8.97 13.65 1.01
C THR A 45 8.15 14.64 0.18
N MET A 46 8.68 15.85 -0.06
CA MET A 46 8.03 16.85 -0.91
C MET A 46 7.93 16.37 -2.37
N ALA A 47 8.96 15.72 -2.90
CA ALA A 47 8.94 15.17 -4.24
C ALA A 47 7.93 14.01 -4.37
N ALA A 48 7.81 13.15 -3.36
CA ALA A 48 6.83 12.09 -3.32
C ALA A 48 5.41 12.65 -3.27
N LEU A 49 5.15 13.63 -2.42
CA LEU A 49 3.85 14.31 -2.32
C LEU A 49 3.44 14.94 -3.66
N LYS A 50 4.34 15.68 -4.33
CA LYS A 50 4.09 16.26 -5.66
C LYS A 50 3.77 15.23 -6.75
N ARG A 51 4.18 13.97 -6.57
CA ARG A 51 3.91 12.87 -7.51
C ARG A 51 2.58 12.17 -7.25
N MET A 52 1.95 12.39 -6.10
CA MET A 52 0.65 11.80 -5.78
C MET A 52 -0.40 12.41 -6.71
N LYS A 53 -1.25 11.56 -7.30
CA LYS A 53 -2.30 12.03 -8.22
C LYS A 53 -3.60 12.23 -7.44
N PRO A 54 -4.29 13.37 -7.61
CA PRO A 54 -5.64 13.53 -7.07
C PRO A 54 -6.63 12.58 -7.76
N GLY A 55 -7.79 12.38 -7.12
CA GLY A 55 -8.87 11.55 -7.63
C GLY A 55 -8.60 10.04 -7.57
N LYS A 56 -7.63 9.61 -6.75
CA LYS A 56 -7.40 8.18 -6.46
C LYS A 56 -8.42 7.66 -5.45
N ALA A 57 -8.70 6.36 -5.54
CA ALA A 57 -9.55 5.69 -4.56
C ALA A 57 -8.95 5.86 -3.15
N ARG A 58 -9.80 6.18 -2.18
CA ARG A 58 -9.41 6.32 -0.77
C ARG A 58 -9.09 4.95 -0.19
N GLY A 59 -8.11 4.92 0.71
CA GLY A 59 -7.78 3.71 1.46
C GLY A 59 -8.87 3.35 2.48
N PRO A 60 -8.70 2.25 3.23
CA PRO A 60 -9.56 1.89 4.36
C PRO A 60 -9.61 2.96 5.46
N ASP A 61 -8.63 3.85 5.48
CA ASP A 61 -8.53 5.03 6.34
C ASP A 61 -9.38 6.23 5.86
N ASP A 62 -10.04 6.10 4.71
CA ASP A 62 -10.82 7.14 4.02
C ASP A 62 -10.02 8.41 3.68
N LEU A 63 -8.69 8.33 3.70
CA LEU A 63 -7.80 9.46 3.40
C LEU A 63 -7.57 9.57 1.89
N ALA A 64 -7.84 10.75 1.36
CA ALA A 64 -7.62 11.07 -0.05
C ALA A 64 -6.22 11.68 -0.26
N ALA A 65 -5.67 11.60 -1.48
CA ALA A 65 -4.35 12.15 -1.79
C ALA A 65 -4.28 13.68 -1.52
N GLU A 66 -5.40 14.35 -1.72
CA GLU A 66 -5.62 15.79 -1.57
C GLU A 66 -5.39 16.28 -0.14
N ILE A 67 -5.56 15.41 0.87
CA ILE A 67 -5.31 15.80 2.26
C ILE A 67 -3.84 16.16 2.48
N TRP A 68 -2.94 15.48 1.77
CA TRP A 68 -1.50 15.67 1.89
C TRP A 68 -1.00 16.91 1.12
N GLU A 69 -1.79 17.45 0.20
CA GLU A 69 -1.48 18.69 -0.53
C GLU A 69 -2.08 19.94 0.13
N SER A 70 -2.86 19.78 1.20
CA SER A 70 -3.56 20.92 1.81
C SER A 70 -2.60 21.91 2.47
N ARG A 71 -2.84 23.22 2.28
CA ARG A 71 -1.98 24.30 2.81
C ARG A 71 -2.07 24.51 4.33
N HIS A 72 -2.98 23.81 5.01
CA HIS A 72 -3.32 24.06 6.41
C HIS A 72 -2.42 23.31 7.40
N TRP A 73 -1.61 22.36 6.94
CA TRP A 73 -0.69 21.60 7.78
C TRP A 73 0.56 21.21 6.99
N ASN A 74 1.71 21.08 7.66
CA ASN A 74 2.97 20.73 7.01
C ASN A 74 3.09 19.20 6.87
N SER A 75 2.44 18.66 5.85
CA SER A 75 2.38 17.23 5.54
C SER A 75 3.75 16.61 5.29
N ALA A 76 4.65 17.35 4.64
CA ALA A 76 5.98 16.87 4.34
C ALA A 76 6.83 16.68 5.61
N GLU A 77 6.83 17.66 6.52
CA GLU A 77 7.56 17.53 7.79
C GLU A 77 7.01 16.42 8.67
N TRP A 78 5.68 16.31 8.76
CA TRP A 78 5.03 15.28 9.56
C TRP A 78 5.33 13.87 9.03
N LEU A 79 5.18 13.65 7.72
CA LEU A 79 5.48 12.36 7.09
C LEU A 79 6.96 11.98 7.24
N LYS A 80 7.86 12.94 7.06
CA LYS A 80 9.31 12.74 7.27
C LYS A 80 9.58 12.25 8.70
N ALA A 81 9.01 12.91 9.70
CA ALA A 81 9.18 12.52 11.11
C ALA A 81 8.60 11.12 11.37
N PHE A 82 7.38 10.86 10.90
CA PHE A 82 6.69 9.58 11.08
C PHE A 82 7.47 8.41 10.48
N PHE A 83 7.89 8.51 9.21
CA PHE A 83 8.63 7.41 8.58
C PHE A 83 10.02 7.21 9.17
N ASN A 84 10.72 8.28 9.56
CA ASN A 84 12.02 8.13 10.24
C ASN A 84 11.88 7.49 11.63
N GLN A 85 10.78 7.75 12.33
CA GLN A 85 10.44 7.04 13.55
C GLN A 85 10.22 5.55 13.27
N LEU A 86 9.45 5.18 12.24
CA LEU A 86 9.26 3.78 11.85
C LEU A 86 10.57 3.07 11.47
N ILE A 87 11.45 3.75 10.74
CA ILE A 87 12.77 3.22 10.35
C ILE A 87 13.64 2.96 11.58
N THR A 88 13.59 3.88 12.56
CA THR A 88 14.36 3.79 13.80
C THR A 88 13.83 2.69 14.71
N GLU A 89 12.50 2.61 14.88
CA GLU A 89 11.85 1.62 15.72
C GLU A 89 11.92 0.21 15.12
N LYS A 90 12.08 0.09 13.79
CA LYS A 90 12.05 -1.17 13.03
C LYS A 90 10.80 -2.03 13.30
N LYS A 91 9.73 -1.40 13.77
CA LYS A 91 8.45 -2.05 14.07
C LYS A 91 7.45 -1.70 12.98
N THR A 92 6.88 -2.72 12.36
CA THR A 92 5.74 -2.53 11.47
C THR A 92 4.48 -2.33 12.31
N PRO A 93 3.68 -1.27 12.06
CA PRO A 93 2.39 -1.11 12.72
C PRO A 93 1.53 -2.36 12.59
N VAL A 94 0.92 -2.80 13.69
CA VAL A 94 0.10 -4.02 13.73
C VAL A 94 -1.06 -3.94 12.74
N ASP A 95 -1.64 -2.75 12.56
CA ASP A 95 -2.74 -2.54 11.63
C ASP A 95 -2.32 -2.78 10.17
N TRP A 96 -1.04 -2.58 9.82
CA TRP A 96 -0.53 -2.87 8.47
C TRP A 96 -0.40 -4.38 8.21
N GLN A 97 -0.20 -5.18 9.27
CA GLN A 97 -0.22 -6.64 9.17
C GLN A 97 -1.64 -7.20 8.99
N ARG A 98 -2.66 -6.39 9.31
CA ARG A 98 -4.08 -6.74 9.20
C ARG A 98 -4.74 -6.23 7.92
N ILE A 99 -4.05 -5.42 7.12
CA ILE A 99 -4.54 -5.01 5.80
C ILE A 99 -4.77 -6.30 4.99
N PRO A 100 -5.95 -6.51 4.38
CA PRO A 100 -6.19 -7.69 3.58
C PRO A 100 -5.10 -7.77 2.52
N SER A 101 -4.30 -8.83 2.59
CA SER A 101 -3.43 -9.16 1.47
C SER A 101 -4.37 -9.33 0.27
N ILE A 102 -4.14 -8.55 -0.79
CA ILE A 102 -4.69 -8.92 -2.10
C ILE A 102 -4.26 -10.38 -2.28
N PRO A 103 -5.18 -11.33 -2.59
CA PRO A 103 -4.86 -12.75 -2.58
C PRO A 103 -3.64 -12.99 -3.46
N ARG A 104 -2.50 -13.21 -2.81
CA ARG A 104 -1.27 -13.66 -3.43
C ARG A 104 -1.09 -15.05 -2.84
N ASN A 105 -1.93 -15.95 -3.35
CA ASN A 105 -1.97 -17.31 -2.83
C ASN A 105 -0.54 -17.89 -2.94
N ARG A 106 -0.13 -18.58 -1.89
CA ARG A 106 0.98 -19.53 -1.84
C ARG A 106 0.33 -20.86 -1.54
N SER A 107 0.21 -21.74 -2.53
CA SER A 107 0.01 -23.16 -2.29
C SER A 107 1.33 -23.89 -2.49
N HIS A 108 1.60 -24.85 -1.61
CA HIS A 108 2.72 -25.78 -1.73
C HIS A 108 2.50 -26.63 -2.98
N CYS A 109 3.25 -26.35 -4.04
CA CYS A 109 3.34 -27.23 -5.20
C CYS A 109 4.20 -28.43 -4.82
N THR A 110 3.60 -29.63 -4.78
CA THR A 110 4.30 -30.92 -4.83
C THR A 110 4.69 -31.27 -6.25
#